data_AF-A0A059MTA5-F1
#
_entry.id   AF-A0A059MTA5-F1
#
_cell.length_a   1.000
_cell.length_b   1.000
_cell.length_c   1.000
_cell.angle_alpha   90.00
_cell.angle_beta   90.00
_cell.angle_gamma   90.00
#
_symmetry.space_group_name_H-M   'P 1'
#
loop_
_entity.id
_entity.type
_entity.pdbx_description
1 polymer ?
#
loop_
_entity_poly.entity_id
_entity_poly.type
_entity_poly.pdbx_seq_one_letter_code
_entity_poly.pdbx_strand_id
1 'polypeptide(L)'
;MTDNTELDRLRAEVDRLTRRVDRLDRELAAHRQVADAIRRAQFWDFTPYELVPDGSWIAVDRADAVALLRALAATDHWRPWTHTLEPRGAV
;
A
#
# COMPACT_ATOMS: atom_id res chain seq x y z
N MET A 1 46.55 11.65 1.41
CA MET A 1 45.69 11.77 0.22
C MET A 1 44.58 10.72 0.15
N THR A 2 44.57 9.72 1.04
CA THR A 2 43.55 8.65 1.12
C THR A 2 42.29 9.04 1.91
N ASP A 3 42.45 9.96 2.87
CA ASP A 3 41.39 10.38 3.80
C ASP A 3 40.25 11.14 3.10
N ASN A 4 40.59 11.93 2.08
CA ASN A 4 39.61 12.69 1.31
C ASN A 4 38.76 11.79 0.39
N THR A 5 39.37 10.74 -0.18
CA THR A 5 38.67 9.77 -1.03
C THR A 5 37.69 8.91 -0.24
N GLU A 6 38.07 8.50 0.99
CA GLU A 6 37.17 7.74 1.86
C GLU A 6 36.03 8.63 2.38
N LEU A 7 36.31 9.89 2.70
CA LEU A 7 35.29 10.88 3.06
C LEU A 7 34.27 11.10 1.94
N ASP A 8 34.73 11.23 0.69
CA ASP A 8 33.85 11.42 -0.47
C ASP A 8 33.01 10.16 -0.76
N ARG A 9 33.59 8.97 -0.57
CA ARG A 9 32.84 7.70 -0.65
C ARG A 9 31.75 7.62 0.41
N LEU A 10 32.06 7.95 1.66
CA LEU A 10 31.10 7.93 2.76
C LEU A 10 29.97 8.94 2.53
N ARG A 11 30.28 10.14 2.01
CA ARG A 11 29.26 11.13 1.62
C ARG A 11 28.32 10.59 0.54
N ALA A 12 28.87 9.97 -0.51
CA ALA A 12 28.05 9.39 -1.57
C ALA A 12 27.15 8.25 -1.05
N GLU A 13 27.65 7.45 -0.11
CA GLU A 13 26.85 6.39 0.51
C GLU A 13 25.76 6.95 1.44
N VAL A 14 26.06 7.97 2.23
CA VAL A 14 25.06 8.69 3.04
C VAL A 14 23.96 9.26 2.15
N ASP A 15 24.31 9.94 1.05
CA ASP A 15 23.33 10.49 0.11
C ASP A 15 22.45 9.40 -0.50
N ARG A 16 23.05 8.26 -0.87
CA ARG A 16 22.33 7.12 -1.42
C ARG A 16 21.36 6.54 -0.39
N LEU A 17 21.81 6.37 0.85
CA LEU A 17 21.00 5.81 1.93
C LEU A 17 19.87 6.76 2.32
N THR A 18 20.12 8.07 2.42
CA THR A 18 19.10 9.07 2.70
C THR A 18 18.01 9.05 1.63
N ARG A 19 18.37 9.05 0.33
CA ARG A 19 17.38 8.93 -0.76
C ARG A 19 16.57 7.64 -0.69
N ARG A 20 17.19 6.54 -0.24
CA ARG A 20 16.49 5.27 -0.06
C ARG A 20 15.51 5.32 1.11
N VAL A 21 15.90 5.93 2.23
CA VAL A 21 15.04 6.16 3.40
C VAL A 21 13.86 7.05 2.99
N ASP A 22 14.10 8.18 2.34
CA ASP A 22 13.05 9.10 1.88
C ASP A 22 12.05 8.44 0.93
N ARG A 23 12.50 7.47 0.13
CA ARG A 23 11.61 6.68 -0.72
C ARG A 23 10.76 5.72 0.12
N LEU A 24 11.40 4.97 1.02
CA LEU A 24 10.70 4.01 1.89
C LEU A 24 9.68 4.69 2.81
N ASP A 25 9.99 5.88 3.32
CA ASP A 25 9.06 6.64 4.17
C ASP A 25 7.82 7.10 3.38
N ARG A 26 8.00 7.50 2.12
CA ARG A 26 6.88 7.83 1.23
C ARG A 26 6.02 6.59 0.90
N GLU A 27 6.65 5.46 0.61
CA GLU A 27 5.96 4.18 0.39
C GLU A 27 5.16 3.77 1.64
N LEU A 28 5.79 3.83 2.83
CA LEU A 28 5.16 3.50 4.10
C LEU A 28 3.99 4.43 4.42
N ALA A 29 4.12 5.74 4.17
CA ALA A 29 3.03 6.70 4.35
C ALA A 29 1.84 6.38 3.44
N ALA A 30 2.08 6.01 2.18
CA ALA A 30 1.02 5.61 1.26
C ALA A 30 0.32 4.32 1.72
N HIS A 31 1.08 3.31 2.17
CA HIS A 31 0.52 2.06 2.69
C HIS A 31 -0.28 2.27 4.00
N ARG A 32 0.16 3.18 4.87
CA ARG A 32 -0.59 3.53 6.09
C ARG A 32 -1.96 4.11 5.75
N GLN A 33 -2.06 4.95 4.72
CA GLN A 33 -3.34 5.50 4.27
C GLN A 33 -4.29 4.39 3.77
N VAL A 34 -3.78 3.40 3.03
CA VAL A 34 -4.58 2.25 2.61
C VAL A 34 -5.05 1.42 3.80
N ALA A 35 -4.14 1.10 4.74
CA ALA A 35 -4.49 0.34 5.93
C ALA A 35 -5.54 1.06 6.80
N ASP A 36 -5.41 2.39 6.94
CA ASP A 36 -6.38 3.21 7.66
C ASP A 36 -7.74 3.27 6.95
N ALA A 37 -7.76 3.35 5.62
CA ALA A 37 -9.00 3.29 4.84
C ALA A 37 -9.72 1.94 5.03
N ILE A 38 -8.98 0.82 4.95
CA ILE A 38 -9.54 -0.52 5.18
C ILE A 38 -10.07 -0.65 6.61
N ARG A 39 -9.31 -0.19 7.61
CA ARG A 39 -9.70 -0.30 9.03
C ARG A 39 -10.96 0.49 9.38
N ARG A 40 -11.21 1.60 8.67
CA ARG A 40 -12.40 2.44 8.88
C ARG A 40 -13.59 2.00 8.04
N ALA A 41 -13.35 1.27 6.95
CA ALA A 41 -14.39 0.84 6.04
C ALA A 41 -15.39 -0.08 6.74
N GLN A 42 -16.67 0.25 6.59
CA GLN A 42 -17.76 -0.61 7.01
C GLN A 42 -18.07 -1.59 5.89
N PHE A 43 -17.50 -2.79 6.03
CA PHE A 43 -17.90 -3.94 5.22
C PHE A 43 -19.16 -4.56 5.84
N TRP A 44 -20.11 -4.90 4.98
CA TRP A 44 -21.34 -5.57 5.38
C TRP A 44 -21.32 -7.00 4.86
N ASP A 45 -21.59 -7.95 5.75
CA ASP A 45 -21.76 -9.36 5.41
C ASP A 45 -23.15 -9.65 4.81
N PHE A 46 -23.95 -8.61 4.60
CA PHE A 46 -25.27 -8.70 4.00
C PHE A 46 -25.45 -7.59 2.97
N THR A 47 -26.32 -7.87 2.01
CA THR A 47 -26.73 -6.96 0.95
C THR A 47 -28.22 -6.66 1.10
N PRO A 48 -28.67 -5.42 0.85
CA PRO A 48 -30.09 -5.10 0.80
C PRO A 48 -30.80 -5.69 -0.44
N TYR A 49 -30.05 -6.17 -1.43
CA TYR A 49 -30.55 -6.92 -2.57
C TYR A 49 -30.55 -8.42 -2.22
N GLU A 50 -31.50 -9.20 -2.74
CA GLU A 50 -31.65 -10.68 -2.56
C GLU A 50 -30.50 -11.49 -3.19
N LEU A 51 -29.27 -11.05 -2.99
CA LEU A 51 -28.05 -11.70 -3.40
C LEU A 51 -27.50 -12.43 -2.17
N VAL A 52 -27.33 -13.74 -2.28
CA VAL A 52 -26.58 -14.49 -1.26
C VAL A 52 -25.11 -14.11 -1.43
N PRO A 53 -24.44 -13.55 -0.41
CA PRO A 53 -23.01 -13.29 -0.49
C PRO A 53 -22.29 -14.61 -0.71
N ASP A 54 -21.51 -14.69 -1.79
CA ASP A 54 -20.50 -15.74 -1.96
C ASP A 54 -19.12 -15.09 -1.80
N GLY A 55 -18.05 -15.89 -1.81
CA GLY A 55 -16.69 -15.37 -1.63
C GLY A 55 -16.19 -14.46 -2.77
N SER A 56 -17.01 -14.18 -3.79
CA SER A 56 -16.60 -13.39 -4.95
C SER A 56 -16.86 -11.89 -4.81
N TRP A 57 -17.62 -11.45 -3.81
CA TRP A 57 -17.95 -10.03 -3.63
C TRP A 57 -18.22 -9.66 -2.18
N ILE A 58 -18.06 -8.37 -1.88
CA ILE A 58 -18.30 -7.78 -0.56
C ILE A 58 -19.21 -6.56 -0.70
N ALA A 59 -20.16 -6.39 0.22
CA ALA A 59 -20.90 -5.14 0.34
C ALA A 59 -20.08 -4.16 1.21
N VAL A 60 -20.03 -2.90 0.80
CA VAL A 60 -19.28 -1.85 1.50
C VAL A 60 -20.00 -0.52 1.31
N ASP A 61 -19.92 0.36 2.31
CA ASP A 61 -20.40 1.72 2.16
C ASP A 61 -19.71 2.43 0.97
N ARG A 62 -20.48 3.21 0.21
CA ARG A 62 -19.97 3.88 -0.99
C ARG A 62 -18.84 4.87 -0.67
N ALA A 63 -18.97 5.64 0.42
CA ALA A 63 -17.95 6.62 0.78
C ALA A 63 -16.65 5.92 1.21
N ASP A 64 -16.77 4.81 1.93
CA ASP A 64 -15.63 3.98 2.33
C ASP A 64 -14.94 3.34 1.12
N ALA A 65 -15.71 2.83 0.15
CA ALA A 65 -15.16 2.32 -1.11
C ALA A 65 -14.40 3.40 -1.89
N VAL A 66 -14.95 4.61 -1.96
CA VAL A 66 -14.29 5.76 -2.62
C VAL A 66 -13.00 6.14 -1.89
N ALA A 67 -13.01 6.15 -0.55
CA ALA A 67 -11.81 6.44 0.24
C ALA A 67 -10.72 5.39 0.03
N LEU A 68 -11.10 4.10 0.00
CA LEU A 68 -10.20 2.99 -0.26
C LEU A 68 -9.59 3.08 -1.67
N LEU A 69 -10.41 3.29 -2.70
CA LEU A 69 -9.94 3.44 -4.07
C LEU A 69 -8.99 4.64 -4.24
N ARG A 70 -9.27 5.76 -3.56
CA ARG A 70 -8.38 6.93 -3.57
C ARG A 70 -7.04 6.64 -2.91
N ALA A 71 -7.05 5.94 -1.77
CA ALA A 71 -5.82 5.52 -1.09
C ALA A 71 -5.01 4.54 -1.95
N LEU A 72 -5.68 3.60 -2.64
CA LEU A 72 -5.04 2.66 -3.56
C LEU A 72 -4.44 3.36 -4.78
N ALA A 73 -5.12 4.36 -5.35
CA ALA A 73 -4.58 5.14 -6.46
C ALA A 73 -3.31 5.92 -6.08
N ALA A 74 -3.14 6.31 -4.81
CA ALA A 74 -1.89 6.89 -4.33
C ALA A 74 -0.72 5.88 -4.29
N THR A 75 -1.05 4.58 -4.25
CA THR A 75 -0.09 3.46 -4.31
C THR A 75 0.13 2.88 -5.72
N ASP A 76 -0.44 3.49 -6.77
CA ASP A 76 -0.49 2.92 -8.13
C ASP A 76 0.88 2.61 -8.77
N HIS A 77 1.96 3.23 -8.26
CA HIS A 77 3.34 2.88 -8.58
C HIS A 77 3.70 1.41 -8.27
N TRP A 78 2.94 0.76 -7.40
CA TRP A 78 3.16 -0.60 -6.92
C TRP A 78 2.70 -1.68 -7.92
N ARG A 79 1.96 -1.32 -8.98
CA ARG A 79 1.48 -2.21 -10.05
C ARG A 79 1.11 -3.64 -9.57
N PRO A 80 0.23 -3.80 -8.56
CA PRO A 80 -0.07 -5.11 -7.97
C PRO A 80 -0.63 -6.11 -8.99
N TRP A 81 -1.27 -5.65 -10.06
CA TRP A 81 -1.72 -6.49 -11.19
C TRP A 81 -0.58 -7.12 -12.01
N THR A 82 0.66 -6.69 -11.82
CA THR A 82 1.86 -7.33 -12.40
C THR A 82 2.42 -8.44 -11.51
N HIS A 83 1.89 -8.59 -10.30
CA HIS A 83 2.25 -9.64 -9.37
C HIS A 83 1.10 -10.64 -9.25
N THR A 84 1.39 -11.94 -9.37
CA THR A 84 0.42 -12.99 -9.08
C THR A 84 0.09 -12.94 -7.58
N LEU A 85 -1.13 -12.53 -7.23
CA LEU A 85 -1.60 -12.61 -5.85
C LEU A 85 -1.78 -14.10 -5.51
N GLU A 86 -0.97 -14.62 -4.58
CA GLU A 86 -1.17 -15.97 -4.09
C GLU A 86 -2.53 -16.07 -3.38
N PRO A 87 -3.29 -17.15 -3.59
CA PRO A 87 -4.53 -17.39 -2.85
C PRO A 87 -4.20 -17.40 -1.35
N ARG A 88 -4.96 -16.65 -0.55
CA ARG A 88 -4.90 -16.84 0.90
C ARG A 88 -5.31 -18.28 1.17
N GLY A 89 -4.40 -19.07 1.74
CA GLY A 89 -4.64 -20.48 2.06
C GLY A 89 -5.97 -20.60 2.79
N ALA A 90 -6.84 -21.49 2.27
CA ALA A 90 -8.13 -21.76 2.87
C ALA A 90 -7.95 -22.15 4.34
N VAL A 91 -8.60 -21.41 5.24
CA VAL A 91 -8.82 -21.79 6.64
C VAL A 91 -10.21 -22.40 6.72
#